data_AF-A0A8T6S8G8-F1
#
_entry.id   AF-A0A8T6S8G8-F1
#
_cell.length_a   1.000
_cell.length_b   1.000
_cell.length_c   1.000
_cell.angle_alpha   90.00
_cell.angle_beta   90.00
_cell.angle_gamma   90.00
#
_symmetry.space_group_name_H-M   'P 1'
#
loop_
_entity.id
_entity.type
_entity.pdbx_description
1 polymer ?
#
loop_
_entity_poly.entity_id
_entity_poly.type
_entity_poly.pdbx_seq_one_letter_code
_entity_poly.pdbx_strand_id
1 'polypeptide(L)'
;MLGKQIADENELYFEKVFFTYSNFREWVNRPSIVTEFIPDGESYSEFKEIPKISGNLDDLWNYEIEFHNYGEYPKESFKISIEQGVTFNILPRDEKTLHLNDFLKMNQIVKLFFMFMQGSYIVEESINCINFEKNIRVELIQFYPQLAKPKKFDHNVKFKHTYDEIKIKFERIIQKWVEKYKEMPDFFNSYFENIINESLFPYDRFENLFQSILFYYNYKFDNKRLPKEEYSTFIKKMKGKLNEEEQKFVDRFSNLGNEFSISQQLDKVFEQLEFFKNEPQKRKRYIREIVKTRHKISHATGRITPQSLSDATNMTSNLTTFISNLILYEIEYSK
;
A
#
# COMPACT_ATOMS: atom_id res chain seq x y z
N MET A 1 17.96 3.11 -17.51
CA MET A 1 18.66 2.70 -18.74
C MET A 1 19.21 1.31 -18.49
N LEU A 2 18.72 0.30 -19.22
CA LEU A 2 19.35 -1.01 -19.26
C LEU A 2 20.75 -0.86 -19.90
N GLY A 3 21.78 -1.45 -19.30
CA GLY A 3 23.12 -1.44 -19.87
C GLY A 3 23.13 -2.05 -21.28
N LYS A 4 24.04 -1.58 -22.14
CA LYS A 4 24.23 -1.96 -23.56
C LYS A 4 24.29 -3.46 -23.90
N GLN A 5 24.22 -4.37 -22.92
CA GLN A 5 24.35 -5.81 -23.09
C GLN A 5 23.02 -6.58 -23.18
N ILE A 6 21.87 -5.92 -23.03
CA ILE A 6 20.56 -6.57 -23.14
C ILE A 6 19.89 -6.07 -24.41
N ALA A 7 19.88 -6.91 -25.44
CA ALA A 7 19.44 -6.55 -26.78
C ALA A 7 17.91 -6.62 -26.96
N ASP A 8 17.18 -7.34 -26.10
CA ASP A 8 15.72 -7.45 -26.15
C ASP A 8 15.14 -7.57 -24.71
N GLU A 9 14.14 -6.74 -24.39
CA GLU A 9 13.42 -6.79 -23.12
C GLU A 9 12.64 -8.10 -22.93
N ASN A 10 12.28 -8.78 -24.03
CA ASN A 10 11.53 -10.03 -24.01
C ASN A 10 12.38 -11.25 -23.56
N GLU A 11 13.69 -11.10 -23.43
CA GLU A 11 14.63 -12.17 -23.03
C GLU A 11 15.08 -12.07 -21.57
N LEU A 12 14.45 -11.19 -20.78
CA LEU A 12 14.81 -10.89 -19.41
C LEU A 12 14.20 -11.89 -18.41
N TYR A 13 14.81 -13.07 -18.29
CA TYR A 13 14.43 -14.10 -17.32
C TYR A 13 15.46 -14.22 -16.19
N PHE A 14 15.00 -14.34 -14.95
CA PHE A 14 15.85 -14.34 -13.75
C PHE A 14 15.34 -15.34 -12.71
N GLU A 15 16.22 -15.98 -11.93
CA GLU A 15 15.81 -16.78 -10.77
C GLU A 15 15.65 -15.92 -9.52
N LYS A 16 16.35 -14.77 -9.43
CA LYS A 16 16.32 -13.91 -8.25
C LYS A 16 16.42 -12.43 -8.63
N VAL A 17 15.58 -11.60 -7.99
CA VAL A 17 15.63 -10.14 -8.11
C VAL A 17 15.69 -9.52 -6.71
N PHE A 18 16.62 -8.58 -6.53
CA PHE A 18 16.92 -7.88 -5.29
C PHE A 18 16.48 -6.43 -5.44
N PHE A 19 15.72 -5.96 -4.46
CA PHE A 19 15.23 -4.59 -4.40
C PHE A 19 15.85 -3.88 -3.21
N THR A 20 16.37 -2.68 -3.46
CA THR A 20 16.80 -1.77 -2.41
C THR A 20 15.78 -0.65 -2.30
N TYR A 21 15.27 -0.40 -1.11
CA TYR A 21 14.34 0.70 -0.87
C TYR A 21 14.91 1.71 0.12
N SER A 22 14.58 2.99 -0.09
CA SER A 22 14.92 4.06 0.84
C SER A 22 14.38 3.76 2.23
N ASN A 23 15.21 3.96 3.26
CA ASN A 23 14.91 3.72 4.68
C ASN A 23 14.60 2.26 5.07
N PHE A 24 14.78 1.28 4.18
CA PHE A 24 14.47 -0.12 4.50
C PHE A 24 15.36 -0.67 5.61
N ARG A 25 16.63 -0.29 5.61
CA ARG A 25 17.58 -0.62 6.69
C ARG A 25 17.09 -0.09 8.04
N GLU A 26 16.67 1.16 8.09
CA GLU A 26 16.16 1.83 9.29
C GLU A 26 14.85 1.18 9.77
N TRP A 27 14.00 0.71 8.84
CA TRP A 27 12.76 0.01 9.19
C TRP A 27 13.03 -1.36 9.84
N VAL A 28 13.97 -2.13 9.28
CA VAL A 28 14.37 -3.44 9.82
C VAL A 28 15.14 -3.29 11.14
N ASN A 29 15.93 -2.23 11.27
CA ASN A 29 16.67 -1.84 12.47
C ASN A 29 17.51 -2.97 13.08
N ARG A 30 18.26 -3.69 12.24
CA ARG A 30 19.21 -4.73 12.66
C ARG A 30 20.63 -4.29 12.30
N PRO A 31 21.33 -3.55 13.17
CA PRO A 31 22.70 -3.14 12.90
C PRO A 31 23.65 -4.34 12.95
N SER A 32 24.44 -4.55 11.89
CA SER A 32 25.49 -5.58 11.84
C SER A 32 26.82 -5.06 12.40
N ILE A 33 26.93 -3.74 12.60
CA ILE A 33 28.11 -3.06 13.10
C ILE A 33 27.73 -2.47 14.45
N VAL A 34 28.35 -2.96 15.51
CA VAL A 34 28.17 -2.43 16.87
C VAL A 34 29.49 -1.79 17.28
N THR A 35 29.46 -0.48 17.53
CA THR A 35 30.62 0.28 17.99
C THR A 35 30.47 0.58 19.47
N GLU A 36 31.43 0.11 20.27
CA GLU A 36 31.54 0.52 21.67
C GLU A 36 32.51 1.69 21.75
N PHE A 37 31.98 2.85 22.11
CA PHE A 37 32.79 4.04 22.36
C PHE A 37 33.28 4.04 23.79
N ILE A 38 34.59 3.99 23.97
CA ILE A 38 35.25 4.13 25.26
C ILE A 38 35.86 5.54 25.31
N PRO A 39 35.30 6.46 26.12
CA PRO A 39 35.92 7.78 26.32
C PRO A 39 37.37 7.60 26.80
N ASP A 40 38.31 8.27 26.13
CA ASP A 40 39.76 8.22 26.42
C ASP A 40 40.46 6.86 26.20
N GLY A 41 39.83 5.92 25.48
CA GLY A 41 40.38 4.59 25.14
C GLY A 41 40.30 4.22 23.66
N GLU A 42 40.75 3.01 23.32
CA GLU A 42 40.55 2.44 21.98
C GLU A 42 39.06 2.09 21.79
N SER A 43 38.46 2.59 20.71
CA SER A 43 37.10 2.19 20.32
C SER A 43 37.17 0.92 19.47
N TYR A 44 36.32 -0.06 19.80
CA TYR A 44 36.24 -1.31 19.05
C TYR A 44 34.91 -1.38 18.30
N SER A 45 34.95 -1.89 17.08
CA SER A 45 33.75 -2.19 16.29
C SER A 45 33.68 -3.69 16.04
N GLU A 46 32.58 -4.30 16.45
CA GLU A 46 32.31 -5.71 16.24
C GLU A 46 31.38 -5.88 15.03
N PHE A 47 31.75 -6.80 14.14
CA PHE A 47 30.91 -7.21 13.01
C PHE A 47 30.13 -8.45 13.40
N LYS A 48 28.81 -8.31 13.40
CA LYS A 48 27.88 -9.41 13.64
C LYS A 48 27.23 -9.79 12.33
N GLU A 49 27.39 -11.05 11.96
CA GLU A 49 26.61 -11.64 10.88
C GLU A 49 25.14 -11.66 11.31
N ILE A 50 24.28 -11.05 10.49
CA ILE A 50 22.84 -11.06 10.74
C ILE A 50 22.24 -12.18 9.88
N PRO A 51 21.55 -13.16 10.49
CA PRO A 51 20.87 -14.20 9.74
C PRO A 51 19.87 -13.61 8.75
N LYS A 52 19.83 -14.18 7.55
CA LYS A 52 18.78 -13.85 6.57
C LYS A 52 17.40 -14.11 7.15
N ILE A 53 16.44 -13.26 6.80
CA ILE A 53 15.02 -13.47 7.14
C ILE A 53 14.34 -13.97 5.88
N SER A 54 13.64 -15.09 5.93
CA SER A 54 12.98 -15.67 4.76
C SER A 54 11.58 -16.15 5.09
N GLY A 55 10.71 -16.17 4.08
CA GLY A 55 9.37 -16.72 4.19
C GLY A 55 8.66 -16.72 2.84
N ASN A 56 7.38 -17.04 2.84
CA ASN A 56 6.58 -17.04 1.62
C ASN A 56 5.81 -15.72 1.49
N LEU A 57 5.67 -15.21 0.27
CA LEU A 57 4.77 -14.11 -0.09
C LEU A 57 3.39 -14.63 -0.50
N ASP A 58 3.34 -15.73 -1.25
CA ASP A 58 2.13 -16.45 -1.65
C ASP A 58 2.49 -17.87 -2.12
N ASP A 59 1.63 -18.50 -2.93
CA ASP A 59 1.86 -19.84 -3.46
C ASP A 59 2.99 -19.95 -4.49
N LEU A 60 3.36 -18.84 -5.13
CA LEU A 60 4.30 -18.76 -6.24
C LEU A 60 5.63 -18.10 -5.85
N TRP A 61 5.63 -17.29 -4.79
CA TRP A 61 6.73 -16.39 -4.45
C TRP A 61 7.20 -16.57 -3.01
N ASN A 62 8.52 -16.57 -2.85
CA ASN A 62 9.24 -16.45 -1.59
C ASN A 62 9.87 -15.06 -1.48
N TYR A 63 10.21 -14.67 -0.25
CA TYR A 63 11.04 -13.51 0.00
C TYR A 63 12.27 -13.86 0.84
N GLU A 64 13.33 -13.07 0.67
CA GLU A 64 14.47 -13.04 1.59
C GLU A 64 14.85 -11.59 1.90
N ILE A 65 15.15 -11.27 3.16
CA ILE A 65 15.78 -10.02 3.58
C ILE A 65 17.24 -10.36 3.90
N GLU A 66 18.14 -9.77 3.15
CA GLU A 66 19.58 -9.99 3.27
C GLU A 66 20.29 -8.72 3.73
N PHE A 67 21.32 -8.91 4.55
CA PHE A 67 22.14 -7.85 5.11
C PHE A 67 23.55 -7.95 4.52
N HIS A 68 24.01 -6.87 3.92
CA HIS A 68 25.30 -6.79 3.25
C HIS A 68 26.15 -5.74 3.95
N ASN A 69 27.44 -6.01 4.14
CA ASN A 69 28.38 -5.02 4.64
C ASN A 69 29.36 -4.68 3.52
N TYR A 70 29.44 -3.40 3.16
CA TYR A 70 30.36 -2.87 2.17
C TYR A 70 31.37 -1.99 2.88
N GLY A 71 32.66 -2.18 2.59
CA GLY A 71 33.72 -1.38 3.18
C GLY A 71 34.86 -1.20 2.21
N GLU A 72 35.32 0.04 2.07
CA GLU A 72 36.63 0.28 1.51
C GLU A 72 37.65 0.22 2.64
N TYR A 73 38.71 -0.57 2.44
CA TYR A 73 39.89 -0.58 3.28
C TYR A 73 41.01 0.11 2.49
N PRO A 74 41.14 1.45 2.54
CA PRO A 74 42.26 2.10 1.88
C PRO A 74 43.52 1.66 2.60
N LYS A 75 44.49 1.08 1.88
CA LYS A 75 45.76 0.61 2.45
C LYS A 75 46.58 1.72 3.13
N GLU A 76 46.22 2.98 2.91
CA GLU A 76 47.00 4.17 3.29
C GLU A 76 46.18 5.23 4.06
N SER A 77 44.95 4.94 4.50
CA SER A 77 44.16 5.90 5.28
C SER A 77 43.88 5.40 6.70
N PHE A 78 43.83 6.34 7.65
CA PHE A 78 43.34 6.10 9.01
C PHE A 78 41.80 6.10 9.09
N LYS A 79 41.11 6.08 7.94
CA LYS A 79 39.65 6.18 7.87
C LYS A 79 39.09 5.00 7.10
N ILE A 80 38.48 4.09 7.84
CA ILE A 80 37.68 3.00 7.30
C ILE A 80 36.23 3.50 7.24
N SER A 81 35.59 3.38 6.08
CA SER A 81 34.15 3.65 5.91
C SER A 81 33.48 2.34 5.59
N ILE A 82 32.59 1.89 6.47
CA ILE A 82 31.80 0.68 6.27
C ILE A 82 30.33 1.05 6.35
N GLU A 83 29.59 0.58 5.37
CA GLU A 83 28.16 0.78 5.24
C GLU A 83 27.46 -0.58 5.22
N GLN A 84 26.38 -0.68 6.00
CA GLN A 84 25.47 -1.81 5.92
C GLN A 84 24.36 -1.49 4.92
N GLY A 85 24.16 -2.37 3.94
CA GLY A 85 23.01 -2.40 3.03
C GLY A 85 22.02 -3.50 3.41
N VAL A 86 20.75 -3.30 3.05
CA VAL A 86 19.68 -4.28 3.27
C VAL A 86 18.86 -4.40 1.99
N THR A 87 18.69 -5.62 1.47
CA THR A 87 17.90 -5.88 0.27
C THR A 87 16.68 -6.72 0.59
N PHE A 88 15.57 -6.44 -0.09
CA PHE A 88 14.40 -7.32 -0.13
C PHE A 88 14.44 -8.10 -1.44
N ASN A 89 14.52 -9.41 -1.35
CA ASN A 89 14.68 -10.29 -2.48
C ASN A 89 13.35 -11.00 -2.73
N ILE A 90 12.95 -11.07 -4.00
CA ILE A 90 11.79 -11.84 -4.44
C ILE A 90 12.32 -13.03 -5.24
N LEU A 91 11.81 -14.22 -4.93
CA LEU A 91 12.24 -15.47 -5.54
C LEU A 91 11.03 -16.33 -5.93
N PRO A 92 11.02 -17.00 -7.09
CA PRO A 92 10.02 -18.00 -7.42
C PRO A 92 10.14 -19.23 -6.51
N ARG A 93 9.02 -19.79 -6.05
CA ARG A 93 9.03 -20.97 -5.16
C ARG A 93 9.58 -22.22 -5.84
N ASP A 94 9.30 -22.39 -7.13
CA ASP A 94 9.67 -23.58 -7.91
C ASP A 94 11.11 -23.53 -8.47
N GLU A 95 11.95 -22.58 -8.03
CA GLU A 95 13.33 -22.40 -8.53
C GLU A 95 13.42 -22.18 -10.06
N LYS A 96 12.30 -21.83 -10.71
CA LYS A 96 12.24 -21.53 -12.15
C LYS A 96 12.68 -20.10 -12.41
N THR A 97 13.31 -19.85 -13.56
CA THR A 97 13.50 -18.48 -14.06
C THR A 97 12.15 -17.88 -14.46
N LEU A 98 11.84 -16.66 -14.01
CA LEU A 98 10.64 -15.91 -14.41
C LEU A 98 11.02 -14.61 -15.14
N HIS A 99 10.08 -14.08 -15.91
CA HIS A 99 10.30 -12.84 -16.65
C HIS A 99 10.39 -11.66 -15.66
N LEU A 100 11.25 -10.68 -15.92
CA LEU A 100 11.46 -9.50 -15.06
C LEU A 100 10.14 -8.80 -14.70
N ASN A 101 9.23 -8.65 -15.67
CA ASN A 101 7.90 -8.06 -15.45
C ASN A 101 7.10 -8.75 -14.34
N ASP A 102 7.27 -10.05 -14.11
CA ASP A 102 6.57 -10.76 -13.04
C ASP A 102 7.13 -10.38 -11.67
N PHE A 103 8.46 -10.24 -11.56
CA PHE A 103 9.11 -9.69 -10.37
C PHE A 103 8.69 -8.25 -10.12
N LEU A 104 8.63 -7.40 -11.16
CA LEU A 104 8.24 -6.00 -11.02
C LEU A 104 6.79 -5.84 -10.55
N LYS A 105 5.88 -6.68 -11.03
CA LYS A 105 4.47 -6.71 -10.54
C LYS A 105 4.41 -7.10 -9.07
N MET A 106 5.12 -8.15 -8.65
CA MET A 106 5.13 -8.56 -7.25
C MET A 106 5.80 -7.49 -6.36
N ASN A 107 6.90 -6.92 -6.84
CA ASN A 107 7.59 -5.83 -6.18
C ASN A 107 6.70 -4.60 -6.01
N GLN A 108 5.82 -4.27 -6.95
CA GLN A 108 4.85 -3.18 -6.76
C GLN A 108 3.97 -3.43 -5.52
N ILE A 109 3.49 -4.67 -5.33
CA ILE A 109 2.67 -5.04 -4.16
C ILE A 109 3.47 -4.91 -2.86
N VAL A 110 4.72 -5.38 -2.86
CA VAL A 110 5.64 -5.31 -1.72
C VAL A 110 6.06 -3.86 -1.40
N LYS A 111 6.33 -3.04 -2.41
CA LYS A 111 6.66 -1.63 -2.25
C LYS A 111 5.52 -0.88 -1.57
N LEU A 112 4.27 -1.16 -1.98
CA LEU A 112 3.09 -0.58 -1.35
C LEU A 112 2.97 -1.01 0.13
N PHE A 113 3.30 -2.27 0.45
CA PHE A 113 3.39 -2.72 1.85
C PHE A 113 4.36 -1.86 2.66
N PHE A 114 5.59 -1.63 2.17
CA PHE A 114 6.56 -0.82 2.90
C PHE A 114 6.13 0.65 2.99
N MET A 115 5.51 1.21 1.93
CA MET A 115 4.93 2.55 1.98
C MET A 115 3.83 2.67 3.05
N PHE A 116 3.05 1.61 3.26
CA PHE A 116 2.06 1.56 4.32
C PHE A 116 2.72 1.56 5.71
N MET A 117 3.73 0.71 5.92
CA MET A 117 4.46 0.61 7.19
C MET A 117 5.20 1.90 7.54
N GLN A 118 5.79 2.58 6.54
CA GLN A 118 6.43 3.88 6.71
C GLN A 118 5.38 5.01 6.85
N GLY A 119 4.26 4.90 6.17
CA GLY A 119 3.23 5.93 6.12
C GLY A 119 3.53 7.08 5.18
N SER A 120 4.53 6.94 4.31
CA SER A 120 4.94 7.92 3.31
C SER A 120 5.54 7.22 2.09
N TYR A 121 5.86 8.00 1.06
CA TYR A 121 6.44 7.47 -0.17
C TYR A 121 7.83 6.85 0.08
N ILE A 122 8.09 5.72 -0.59
CA ILE A 122 9.36 5.01 -0.59
C ILE A 122 9.93 5.00 -2.01
N VAL A 123 11.22 5.32 -2.11
CA VAL A 123 11.98 5.25 -3.36
C VAL A 123 12.57 3.86 -3.50
N GLU A 124 12.46 3.30 -4.70
CA GLU A 124 13.22 2.12 -5.09
C GLU A 124 14.56 2.59 -5.65
N GLU A 125 15.65 2.27 -4.95
CA GLU A 125 16.98 2.82 -5.24
C GLU A 125 17.70 2.01 -6.32
N SER A 126 17.58 0.68 -6.26
CA SER A 126 18.16 -0.22 -7.24
C SER A 126 17.38 -1.52 -7.34
N ILE A 127 17.40 -2.10 -8.53
CA ILE A 127 16.96 -3.45 -8.80
C ILE A 127 18.17 -4.23 -9.32
N ASN A 128 18.60 -5.26 -8.61
CA ASN A 128 19.61 -6.19 -9.10
C ASN A 128 18.90 -7.48 -9.55
N CYS A 129 19.30 -8.04 -10.67
CA CYS A 129 18.71 -9.26 -11.22
C CYS A 129 19.83 -10.26 -11.49
N ILE A 130 19.60 -11.53 -11.14
CA ILE A 130 20.57 -12.61 -11.38
C ILE A 130 19.88 -13.71 -12.18
N ASN A 131 20.55 -14.10 -13.27
CA ASN A 131 20.31 -15.33 -14.02
C ASN A 131 21.54 -16.24 -13.86
N PHE A 132 21.44 -17.28 -13.03
CA PHE A 132 22.54 -18.20 -12.74
C PHE A 132 22.87 -19.09 -13.94
N GLU A 133 21.86 -19.60 -14.65
CA GLU A 133 22.07 -20.50 -15.80
C GLU A 133 22.89 -19.85 -16.92
N LYS A 134 22.63 -18.57 -17.19
CA LYS A 134 23.30 -17.79 -18.22
C LYS A 134 24.51 -17.01 -17.69
N ASN A 135 24.79 -17.07 -16.39
CA ASN A 135 25.78 -16.25 -15.69
C ASN A 135 25.62 -14.74 -16.01
N ILE A 136 24.37 -14.29 -16.09
CA ILE A 136 24.02 -12.89 -16.36
C ILE A 136 23.64 -12.22 -15.04
N ARG A 137 24.34 -11.13 -14.72
CA ARG A 137 23.96 -10.22 -13.64
C ARG A 137 23.62 -8.87 -14.24
N VAL A 138 22.43 -8.38 -13.92
CA VAL A 138 21.91 -7.10 -14.43
C VAL A 138 21.62 -6.21 -13.24
N GLU A 139 22.25 -5.04 -13.21
CA GLU A 139 21.90 -4.00 -12.26
C GLU A 139 21.13 -2.90 -12.98
N LEU A 140 19.91 -2.63 -12.51
CA LEU A 140 19.08 -1.53 -12.95
C LEU A 140 19.06 -0.48 -11.84
N ILE A 141 19.83 0.58 -12.06
CA ILE A 141 19.79 1.75 -11.19
C ILE A 141 18.66 2.65 -11.70
N GLN A 142 17.63 2.82 -10.88
CA GLN A 142 16.55 3.76 -11.18
C GLN A 142 16.99 5.17 -10.80
N PHE A 143 17.36 5.95 -11.82
CA PHE A 143 17.57 7.38 -11.64
C PHE A 143 16.20 8.07 -11.70
N TYR A 144 15.82 8.79 -10.64
CA TYR A 144 14.63 9.64 -10.61
C TYR A 144 15.02 11.11 -10.84
N PRO A 145 15.22 11.58 -12.09
CA PRO A 145 15.65 12.95 -12.35
C PRO A 145 14.60 14.01 -11.99
N GLN A 146 13.32 13.60 -11.90
CA GLN A 146 12.16 14.50 -11.74
C GLN A 146 11.75 14.72 -10.27
N LEU A 147 12.25 13.92 -9.33
CA LEU A 147 12.07 14.18 -7.88
C LEU A 147 13.19 15.13 -7.45
N ALA A 148 12.93 16.43 -7.60
CA ALA A 148 13.86 17.51 -7.30
C ALA A 148 14.50 17.32 -5.92
N LYS A 149 15.79 16.94 -5.95
CA LYS A 149 16.62 16.50 -4.83
C LYS A 149 16.10 15.20 -4.20
N PRO A 150 16.94 14.14 -4.07
CA PRO A 150 16.61 13.10 -3.10
C PRO A 150 16.34 13.83 -1.79
N LYS A 151 15.14 13.68 -1.21
CA LYS A 151 14.92 14.09 0.19
C LYS A 151 16.12 13.49 0.92
N LYS A 152 16.98 14.33 1.49
CA LYS A 152 18.18 13.87 2.21
C LYS A 152 17.73 12.71 3.09
N PHE A 153 18.49 11.61 3.08
CA PHE A 153 18.25 10.45 3.94
C PHE A 153 17.90 10.97 5.33
N ASP A 154 16.63 10.86 5.71
CA ASP A 154 16.17 11.39 6.98
C ASP A 154 16.30 10.26 7.98
N HIS A 155 17.43 10.24 8.67
CA HIS A 155 17.68 9.27 9.74
C HIS A 155 16.64 9.37 10.89
N ASN A 156 15.73 10.36 10.87
CA ASN A 156 14.63 10.51 11.80
C ASN A 156 13.26 10.08 11.23
N VAL A 157 13.22 9.29 10.15
CA VAL A 157 11.95 8.73 9.64
C VAL A 157 11.24 7.99 10.77
N LYS A 158 10.08 8.50 11.16
CA LYS A 158 9.18 7.82 12.10
C LYS A 158 8.30 6.86 11.31
N PHE A 159 8.57 5.57 11.44
CA PHE A 159 7.72 4.53 10.90
C PHE A 159 6.39 4.48 11.67
N LYS A 160 5.28 4.25 10.94
CA LYS A 160 3.99 3.99 11.59
C LYS A 160 3.98 2.63 12.29
N HIS A 161 4.68 1.67 11.68
CA HIS A 161 4.84 0.30 12.16
C HIS A 161 6.27 -0.14 11.92
N THR A 162 6.98 -0.54 12.97
CA THR A 162 8.37 -1.01 12.88
C THR A 162 8.45 -2.51 12.58
N TYR A 163 9.57 -2.98 12.03
CA TYR A 163 9.77 -4.42 11.84
C TYR A 163 9.72 -5.17 13.18
N ASP A 164 10.27 -4.59 14.25
CA ASP A 164 10.28 -5.23 15.57
C ASP A 164 8.89 -5.48 16.15
N GLU A 165 7.91 -4.62 15.85
CA GLU A 165 6.50 -4.83 16.24
C GLU A 165 5.88 -6.05 15.56
N ILE A 166 6.29 -6.35 14.32
CA ILE A 166 5.66 -7.38 13.51
C ILE A 166 6.51 -8.61 13.26
N LYS A 167 7.79 -8.63 13.65
CA LYS A 167 8.77 -9.65 13.25
C LYS A 167 8.30 -11.10 13.46
N ILE A 168 7.59 -11.38 14.55
CA ILE A 168 7.07 -12.72 14.87
C ILE A 168 5.97 -13.14 13.90
N LYS A 169 5.17 -12.18 13.43
CA LYS A 169 4.00 -12.39 12.57
C LYS A 169 4.24 -11.92 11.13
N PHE A 170 5.47 -11.53 10.80
CA PHE A 170 5.79 -10.80 9.58
C PHE A 170 5.39 -11.58 8.33
N GLU A 171 5.76 -12.86 8.26
CA GLU A 171 5.39 -13.74 7.15
C GLU A 171 3.87 -13.81 6.94
N ARG A 172 3.09 -14.02 8.01
CA ARG A 172 1.62 -14.07 7.91
C ARG A 172 1.05 -12.73 7.45
N ILE A 173 1.55 -11.61 7.99
CA ILE A 173 1.08 -10.27 7.66
C ILE A 173 1.37 -9.95 6.19
N ILE A 174 2.58 -10.23 5.69
CA ILE A 174 2.94 -9.95 4.29
C ILE A 174 2.22 -10.87 3.31
N GLN A 175 1.96 -12.14 3.68
CA GLN A 175 1.11 -13.04 2.89
C GLN A 175 -0.31 -12.51 2.77
N LYS A 176 -0.90 -12.11 3.91
CA LYS A 176 -2.24 -11.53 3.92
C LYS A 176 -2.29 -10.21 3.14
N TRP A 177 -1.23 -9.41 3.19
CA TRP A 177 -1.10 -8.24 2.35
C TRP A 177 -1.18 -8.58 0.86
N VAL A 178 -0.37 -9.54 0.40
CA VAL A 178 -0.33 -9.95 -1.02
C VAL A 178 -1.67 -10.53 -1.45
N GLU A 179 -2.26 -11.42 -0.66
CA GLU A 179 -3.60 -12.00 -0.88
C GLU A 179 -4.64 -10.90 -1.04
N LYS A 180 -4.72 -9.98 -0.08
CA LYS A 180 -5.73 -8.93 -0.04
C LYS A 180 -5.53 -7.91 -1.15
N TYR A 181 -4.29 -7.56 -1.49
CA TYR A 181 -4.03 -6.68 -2.63
C TYR A 181 -4.53 -7.28 -3.94
N LYS A 182 -4.31 -8.58 -4.18
CA LYS A 182 -4.80 -9.26 -5.38
C LYS A 182 -6.33 -9.35 -5.44
N GLU A 183 -6.98 -9.52 -4.29
CA GLU A 183 -8.44 -9.58 -4.19
C GLU A 183 -9.12 -8.23 -4.44
N MET A 184 -8.52 -7.13 -3.97
CA MET A 184 -9.11 -5.78 -4.05
C MET A 184 -8.09 -4.71 -4.47
N PRO A 185 -7.50 -4.83 -5.68
CA PRO A 185 -6.44 -3.92 -6.13
C PRO A 185 -6.92 -2.46 -6.20
N ASP A 186 -8.18 -2.22 -6.58
CA ASP A 186 -8.74 -0.87 -6.69
C ASP A 186 -8.84 -0.17 -5.32
N PHE A 187 -9.14 -0.92 -4.26
CA PHE A 187 -9.16 -0.39 -2.89
C PHE A 187 -7.77 0.13 -2.48
N PHE A 188 -6.74 -0.70 -2.67
CA PHE A 188 -5.37 -0.35 -2.32
C PHE A 188 -4.82 0.77 -3.21
N ASN A 189 -4.96 0.65 -4.53
CA ASN A 189 -4.44 1.64 -5.47
C ASN A 189 -5.06 3.03 -5.23
N SER A 190 -6.37 3.08 -4.99
CA SER A 190 -7.06 4.34 -4.67
C SER A 190 -6.60 4.96 -3.35
N TYR A 191 -6.30 4.15 -2.33
CA TYR A 191 -5.68 4.63 -1.09
C TYR A 191 -4.27 5.18 -1.33
N PHE A 192 -3.42 4.41 -2.00
CA PHE A 192 -2.00 4.75 -2.19
C PHE A 192 -1.75 5.90 -3.16
N GLU A 193 -2.68 6.22 -4.05
CA GLU A 193 -2.60 7.43 -4.87
C GLU A 193 -2.41 8.68 -4.01
N ASN A 194 -2.99 8.70 -2.80
CA ASN A 194 -2.82 9.79 -1.82
C ASN A 194 -1.41 9.88 -1.21
N ILE A 195 -0.68 8.76 -1.18
CA ILE A 195 0.68 8.68 -0.65
C ILE A 195 1.70 8.94 -1.76
N ILE A 196 1.46 8.44 -2.97
CA ILE A 196 2.33 8.60 -4.13
C ILE A 196 2.29 10.05 -4.61
N ASN A 197 1.11 10.65 -4.69
CA ASN A 197 0.94 11.97 -5.25
C ASN A 197 0.76 13.03 -4.15
N GLU A 198 1.89 13.49 -3.59
CA GLU A 198 1.94 14.56 -2.60
C GLU A 198 1.35 15.90 -3.14
N SER A 199 1.17 16.05 -4.45
CA SER A 199 0.64 17.27 -5.08
C SER A 199 -0.89 17.31 -5.22
N LEU A 200 -1.59 16.21 -4.90
CA LEU A 200 -3.06 16.16 -4.99
C LEU A 200 -3.70 17.25 -4.13
N PHE A 201 -4.68 17.95 -4.72
CA PHE A 201 -5.50 18.87 -3.97
C PHE A 201 -6.32 18.12 -2.92
N PRO A 202 -6.66 18.75 -1.77
CA PRO A 202 -7.42 18.09 -0.71
C PRO A 202 -8.75 17.46 -1.16
N TYR A 203 -9.37 17.99 -2.22
CA TYR A 203 -10.59 17.42 -2.80
C TYR A 203 -10.34 16.10 -3.51
N ASP A 204 -9.31 16.04 -4.35
CA ASP A 204 -8.93 14.82 -5.05
C ASP A 204 -8.52 13.74 -4.04
N ARG A 205 -7.82 14.15 -2.97
CA ARG A 205 -7.49 13.22 -1.87
C ARG A 205 -8.71 12.66 -1.19
N PHE A 206 -9.64 13.54 -0.81
CA PHE A 206 -10.90 13.12 -0.19
C PHE A 206 -11.68 12.17 -1.11
N GLU A 207 -11.81 12.49 -2.39
CA GLU A 207 -12.55 11.65 -3.35
C GLU A 207 -11.85 10.30 -3.58
N ASN A 208 -10.51 10.26 -3.67
CA ASN A 208 -9.76 9.01 -3.76
C ASN A 208 -10.00 8.14 -2.52
N LEU A 209 -9.84 8.68 -1.31
CA LEU A 209 -10.09 7.90 -0.09
C LEU A 209 -11.56 7.45 0.02
N PHE A 210 -12.50 8.31 -0.39
CA PHE A 210 -13.91 7.95 -0.41
C PHE A 210 -14.19 6.82 -1.42
N GLN A 211 -13.61 6.87 -2.63
CA GLN A 211 -13.72 5.81 -3.63
C GLN A 211 -13.10 4.50 -3.15
N SER A 212 -11.93 4.55 -2.49
CA SER A 212 -11.30 3.40 -1.85
C SER A 212 -12.30 2.67 -0.93
N ILE A 213 -13.04 3.40 -0.07
CA ILE A 213 -14.07 2.79 0.78
C ILE A 213 -15.19 2.12 -0.02
N LEU A 214 -15.59 2.71 -1.15
CA LEU A 214 -16.60 2.10 -2.03
C LEU A 214 -16.10 0.84 -2.73
N PHE A 215 -14.83 0.82 -3.16
CA PHE A 215 -14.22 -0.39 -3.71
C PHE A 215 -14.18 -1.52 -2.67
N TYR A 216 -13.79 -1.19 -1.43
CA TYR A 216 -13.85 -2.14 -0.33
C TYR A 216 -15.27 -2.64 -0.08
N TYR A 217 -16.26 -1.74 -0.08
CA TYR A 217 -17.66 -2.11 0.09
C TYR A 217 -18.12 -3.09 -0.99
N ASN A 218 -17.88 -2.76 -2.26
CA ASN A 218 -18.31 -3.59 -3.39
C ASN A 218 -17.61 -4.96 -3.40
N TYR A 219 -16.38 -5.03 -2.89
CA TYR A 219 -15.68 -6.29 -2.72
C TYR A 219 -16.28 -7.16 -1.61
N LYS A 220 -16.60 -6.57 -0.45
CA LYS A 220 -17.03 -7.32 0.75
C LYS A 220 -18.53 -7.61 0.82
N PHE A 221 -19.36 -6.76 0.23
CA PHE A 221 -20.80 -6.80 0.43
C PHE A 221 -21.55 -6.90 -0.89
N ASP A 222 -22.64 -7.66 -0.89
CA ASP A 222 -23.63 -7.55 -1.96
C ASP A 222 -24.29 -6.17 -1.88
N ASN A 223 -24.20 -5.42 -2.99
CA ASN A 223 -24.74 -4.08 -3.11
C ASN A 223 -26.27 -4.06 -3.30
N LYS A 224 -26.93 -5.22 -3.30
CA LYS A 224 -28.39 -5.32 -3.46
C LYS A 224 -29.12 -5.50 -2.12
N ARG A 225 -30.23 -4.77 -1.94
CA ARG A 225 -31.08 -4.87 -0.73
C ARG A 225 -31.93 -6.14 -0.74
N LEU A 226 -32.39 -6.52 -1.93
CA LEU A 226 -33.19 -7.73 -2.18
C LEU A 226 -32.57 -8.55 -3.31
N PRO A 227 -32.75 -9.88 -3.30
CA PRO A 227 -32.47 -10.72 -4.46
C PRO A 227 -33.15 -10.17 -5.73
N LYS A 228 -32.48 -10.33 -6.87
CA LYS A 228 -32.93 -9.77 -8.16
C LYS A 228 -34.38 -10.16 -8.50
N GLU A 229 -34.77 -11.39 -8.22
CA GLU A 229 -36.09 -11.94 -8.51
C GLU A 229 -37.18 -11.33 -7.60
N GLU A 230 -36.90 -11.20 -6.31
CA GLU A 230 -37.79 -10.56 -5.35
C GLU A 230 -38.00 -9.09 -5.68
N TYR A 231 -36.92 -8.38 -6.01
CA TYR A 231 -36.98 -6.98 -6.38
C TYR A 231 -37.76 -6.77 -7.70
N SER A 232 -37.55 -7.63 -8.70
CA SER A 232 -38.31 -7.60 -9.96
C SER A 232 -39.80 -7.81 -9.71
N THR A 233 -40.15 -8.75 -8.84
CA THR A 233 -41.54 -9.02 -8.44
C THR A 233 -42.16 -7.82 -7.72
N PHE A 234 -41.41 -7.19 -6.82
CA PHE A 234 -41.83 -5.97 -6.12
C PHE A 234 -42.11 -4.82 -7.09
N ILE A 235 -41.19 -4.55 -8.02
CA ILE A 235 -41.37 -3.49 -9.04
C ILE A 235 -42.58 -3.78 -9.93
N LYS A 236 -42.78 -5.03 -10.36
CA LYS A 236 -43.95 -5.41 -11.16
C LYS A 236 -45.27 -5.18 -10.41
N LYS A 237 -45.32 -5.53 -9.11
CA LYS A 237 -46.48 -5.29 -8.25
C LYS A 237 -46.77 -3.80 -8.06
N MET A 238 -45.73 -2.98 -7.89
CA MET A 238 -45.88 -1.52 -7.80
C MET A 238 -46.42 -0.94 -9.09
N LYS A 239 -45.81 -1.28 -10.24
CA LYS A 239 -46.22 -0.76 -11.55
C LYS A 239 -47.65 -1.10 -11.93
N GLY A 240 -48.14 -2.27 -11.54
CA GLY A 240 -49.53 -2.68 -11.81
C GLY A 240 -50.60 -1.77 -11.18
N LYS A 241 -50.21 -0.82 -10.31
CA LYS A 241 -51.10 0.17 -9.68
C LYS A 241 -50.92 1.59 -10.23
N LEU A 242 -50.03 1.79 -11.19
CA LEU A 242 -49.61 3.10 -11.69
C LEU A 242 -50.11 3.32 -13.12
N ASN A 243 -50.32 4.57 -13.51
CA ASN A 243 -50.61 4.93 -14.90
C ASN A 243 -49.34 4.83 -15.78
N GLU A 244 -49.49 4.95 -17.10
CA GLU A 244 -48.37 4.76 -18.03
C GLU A 244 -47.19 5.74 -17.82
N GLU A 245 -47.46 6.99 -17.47
CA GLU A 245 -46.40 7.99 -17.22
C GLU A 245 -45.64 7.68 -15.94
N GLU A 246 -46.35 7.30 -14.88
CA GLU A 246 -45.78 6.88 -13.60
C GLU A 246 -44.96 5.60 -13.74
N GLN A 247 -45.41 4.62 -14.54
CA GLN A 247 -44.65 3.41 -14.82
C GLN A 247 -43.32 3.73 -15.53
N LYS A 248 -43.33 4.62 -16.54
CA LYS A 248 -42.12 5.10 -17.23
C LYS A 248 -41.17 5.82 -16.28
N PHE A 249 -41.70 6.57 -15.30
CA PHE A 249 -40.88 7.21 -14.27
C PHE A 249 -40.20 6.16 -13.39
N VAL A 250 -40.95 5.17 -12.87
CA VAL A 250 -40.39 4.07 -12.05
C VAL A 250 -39.34 3.28 -12.82
N ASP A 251 -39.53 3.05 -14.12
CA ASP A 251 -38.55 2.37 -14.97
C ASP A 251 -37.17 3.02 -14.93
N ARG A 252 -37.12 4.36 -14.97
CA ARG A 252 -35.85 5.12 -14.95
C ARG A 252 -35.06 4.93 -13.65
N PHE A 253 -35.74 4.64 -12.54
CA PHE A 253 -35.09 4.49 -11.23
C PHE A 253 -35.04 3.06 -10.72
N SER A 254 -35.71 2.12 -11.39
CA SER A 254 -35.84 0.73 -10.97
C SER A 254 -34.49 0.05 -10.74
N ASN A 255 -33.50 0.30 -11.59
CA ASN A 255 -32.17 -0.31 -11.42
C ASN A 255 -31.41 0.23 -10.19
N LEU A 256 -31.65 1.49 -9.82
CA LEU A 256 -30.98 2.17 -8.69
C LEU A 256 -31.70 1.92 -7.35
N GLY A 257 -33.01 1.68 -7.39
CA GLY A 257 -33.82 1.55 -6.17
C GLY A 257 -33.51 0.31 -5.32
N ASN A 258 -32.83 -0.69 -5.88
CA ASN A 258 -32.38 -1.88 -5.13
C ASN A 258 -30.98 -1.72 -4.51
N GLU A 259 -30.30 -0.59 -4.73
CA GLU A 259 -28.94 -0.39 -4.23
C GLU A 259 -28.95 0.28 -2.85
N PHE A 260 -27.95 -0.04 -2.02
CA PHE A 260 -27.75 0.67 -0.76
C PHE A 260 -27.37 2.12 -1.05
N SER A 261 -27.91 3.06 -0.27
CA SER A 261 -27.45 4.45 -0.35
C SER A 261 -26.01 4.56 0.14
N ILE A 262 -25.27 5.59 -0.28
CA ILE A 262 -23.88 5.82 0.17
C ILE A 262 -23.79 5.76 1.70
N SER A 263 -24.72 6.39 2.42
CA SER A 263 -24.74 6.35 3.89
C SER A 263 -24.86 4.93 4.45
N GLN A 264 -25.68 4.08 3.82
CA GLN A 264 -25.85 2.68 4.23
C GLN A 264 -24.64 1.82 3.86
N GLN A 265 -24.03 2.07 2.71
CA GLN A 265 -22.79 1.40 2.30
C GLN A 265 -21.68 1.72 3.30
N LEU A 266 -21.48 3.00 3.62
CA LEU A 266 -20.54 3.45 4.64
C LEU A 266 -20.86 2.82 6.00
N ASP A 267 -22.12 2.80 6.45
CA ASP A 267 -22.47 2.19 7.74
C ASP A 267 -22.01 0.74 7.85
N LYS A 268 -22.22 -0.07 6.80
CA LYS A 268 -21.75 -1.47 6.74
C LYS A 268 -20.22 -1.62 6.81
N VAL A 269 -19.47 -0.74 6.13
CA VAL A 269 -17.99 -0.77 6.18
C VAL A 269 -17.50 -0.34 7.56
N PHE A 270 -18.05 0.75 8.10
CA PHE A 270 -17.63 1.28 9.40
C PHE A 270 -17.95 0.33 10.54
N GLU A 271 -19.04 -0.44 10.42
CA GLU A 271 -19.38 -1.50 11.36
C GLU A 271 -18.34 -2.63 11.45
N GLN A 272 -17.39 -2.76 10.52
CA GLN A 272 -16.35 -3.79 10.61
C GLN A 272 -15.37 -3.51 11.76
N LEU A 273 -15.09 -2.23 12.05
CA LEU A 273 -14.11 -1.82 13.06
C LEU A 273 -14.72 -1.74 14.46
N GLU A 274 -14.07 -2.36 15.44
CA GLU A 274 -14.55 -2.45 16.83
C GLU A 274 -14.83 -1.07 17.47
N PHE A 275 -13.97 -0.09 17.21
CA PHE A 275 -14.16 1.29 17.65
C PHE A 275 -15.55 1.85 17.29
N PHE A 276 -16.01 1.59 16.06
CA PHE A 276 -17.30 2.08 15.57
C PHE A 276 -18.48 1.17 15.91
N LYS A 277 -18.23 -0.10 16.28
CA LYS A 277 -19.27 -0.98 16.87
C LYS A 277 -19.71 -0.45 18.23
N ASN A 278 -18.76 -0.01 19.04
CA ASN A 278 -19.02 0.43 20.41
C ASN A 278 -19.53 1.88 20.51
N GLU A 279 -19.43 2.68 19.43
CA GLU A 279 -19.85 4.09 19.41
C GLU A 279 -20.76 4.44 18.21
N PRO A 280 -21.98 3.87 18.13
CA PRO A 280 -22.86 4.02 16.96
C PRO A 280 -23.27 5.47 16.68
N GLN A 281 -23.32 6.34 17.70
CA GLN A 281 -23.63 7.76 17.50
C GLN A 281 -22.49 8.52 16.84
N LYS A 282 -21.23 8.24 17.23
CA LYS A 282 -20.05 8.84 16.57
C LYS A 282 -19.96 8.34 15.13
N ARG A 283 -20.22 7.06 14.89
CA ARG A 283 -20.32 6.47 13.54
C ARG A 283 -21.33 7.21 12.66
N LYS A 284 -22.58 7.35 13.10
CA LYS A 284 -23.64 8.05 12.34
C LYS A 284 -23.29 9.50 12.05
N ARG A 285 -22.70 10.21 13.01
CA ARG A 285 -22.23 11.59 12.81
C ARG A 285 -21.15 11.63 11.74
N TYR A 286 -20.17 10.74 11.83
CA TYR A 286 -19.05 10.69 10.91
C TYR A 286 -19.47 10.38 9.47
N ILE A 287 -20.36 9.40 9.27
CA ILE A 287 -20.97 9.10 7.96
C ILE A 287 -21.69 10.33 7.40
N ARG A 288 -22.47 11.03 8.23
CA ARG A 288 -23.16 12.25 7.81
C ARG A 288 -22.19 13.34 7.36
N GLU A 289 -21.06 13.50 8.06
CA GLU A 289 -20.02 14.46 7.70
C GLU A 289 -19.36 14.08 6.37
N ILE A 290 -19.03 12.81 6.14
CA ILE A 290 -18.50 12.32 4.84
C ILE A 290 -19.47 12.64 3.70
N VAL A 291 -20.73 12.25 3.83
CA VAL A 291 -21.74 12.44 2.79
C VAL A 291 -21.98 13.92 2.52
N LYS A 292 -22.01 14.75 3.57
CA LYS A 292 -22.12 16.21 3.45
C LYS A 292 -20.93 16.81 2.73
N THR A 293 -19.71 16.38 3.06
CA THR A 293 -18.48 16.84 2.40
C THR A 293 -18.48 16.46 0.93
N ARG A 294 -18.79 15.19 0.59
CA ARG A 294 -18.93 14.74 -0.79
C ARG A 294 -19.96 15.54 -1.56
N HIS A 295 -21.17 15.70 -1.02
CA HIS A 295 -22.23 16.49 -1.65
C HIS A 295 -21.79 17.94 -1.91
N LYS A 296 -21.12 18.57 -0.93
CA LYS A 296 -20.56 19.92 -1.11
C LYS A 296 -19.54 19.97 -2.25
N ILE A 297 -18.66 18.98 -2.34
CA ILE A 297 -17.63 18.91 -3.39
C ILE A 297 -18.27 18.71 -4.75
N SER A 298 -19.18 17.74 -4.88
CA SER A 298 -19.85 17.42 -6.15
C SER A 298 -20.77 18.53 -6.67
N HIS A 299 -21.36 19.33 -5.77
CA HIS A 299 -22.27 20.43 -6.14
C HIS A 299 -21.66 21.83 -5.97
N ALA A 300 -20.35 21.93 -5.68
CA ALA A 300 -19.65 23.21 -5.71
C ALA A 300 -19.55 23.68 -7.17
N THR A 301 -20.60 24.36 -7.64
CA THR A 301 -20.68 25.01 -8.96
C THR A 301 -19.72 26.20 -9.04
N GLY A 302 -18.41 25.92 -9.00
CA GLY A 302 -17.34 26.86 -9.33
C GLY A 302 -16.81 27.75 -8.20
N ARG A 303 -17.20 27.57 -6.93
CA ARG A 303 -16.60 28.30 -5.80
C ARG A 303 -16.14 27.38 -4.69
N ILE A 304 -14.87 26.99 -4.78
CA ILE A 304 -14.10 26.45 -3.65
C ILE A 304 -14.05 27.52 -2.56
N THR A 305 -14.64 27.24 -1.40
CA THR A 305 -14.55 28.12 -0.23
C THR A 305 -13.44 27.64 0.71
N PRO A 306 -12.79 28.53 1.47
CA PRO A 306 -11.84 28.12 2.52
C PRO A 306 -12.43 27.10 3.50
N GLN A 307 -13.72 27.24 3.83
CA GLN A 307 -14.41 26.28 4.69
C GLN A 307 -14.53 24.90 4.04
N SER A 308 -14.91 24.82 2.76
CA SER A 308 -14.98 23.53 2.07
C SER A 308 -13.62 22.85 1.92
N LEU A 309 -12.54 23.63 1.79
CA LEU A 309 -11.18 23.11 1.73
C LEU A 309 -10.72 22.56 3.08
N SER A 310 -11.03 23.29 4.17
CA SER A 310 -10.79 22.84 5.55
C SER A 310 -11.59 21.57 5.88
N ASP A 311 -12.87 21.53 5.53
CA ASP A 311 -13.73 20.35 5.70
C ASP A 311 -13.14 19.13 4.97
N ALA A 312 -12.71 19.30 3.70
CA ALA A 312 -12.09 18.22 2.92
C ALA A 312 -10.76 17.76 3.52
N THR A 313 -9.93 18.69 4.00
CA THR A 313 -8.63 18.38 4.63
C THR A 313 -8.81 17.57 5.91
N ASN A 314 -9.69 18.04 6.80
CA ASN A 314 -10.00 17.33 8.05
C ASN A 314 -10.56 15.94 7.76
N MET A 315 -11.46 15.84 6.80
CA MET A 315 -12.06 14.56 6.42
C MET A 315 -11.04 13.61 5.77
N THR A 316 -10.10 14.13 4.98
CA THR A 316 -8.99 13.35 4.40
C THR A 316 -8.15 12.69 5.49
N SER A 317 -7.78 13.43 6.54
CA SER A 317 -7.01 12.88 7.67
C SER A 317 -7.77 11.76 8.39
N ASN A 318 -9.05 11.99 8.68
CA ASN A 318 -9.86 11.02 9.38
C ASN A 318 -10.13 9.76 8.52
N LEU A 319 -10.40 9.93 7.22
CA LEU A 319 -10.57 8.82 6.27
C LEU A 319 -9.27 8.03 6.07
N THR A 320 -8.12 8.71 6.01
CA THR A 320 -6.81 8.05 5.95
C THR A 320 -6.61 7.15 7.15
N THR A 321 -6.92 7.65 8.35
CA THR A 321 -6.84 6.88 9.59
C THR A 321 -7.80 5.69 9.58
N PHE A 322 -9.04 5.91 9.13
CA PHE A 322 -10.04 4.85 9.03
C PHE A 322 -9.60 3.73 8.07
N ILE A 323 -9.21 4.07 6.85
CA ILE A 323 -8.77 3.10 5.83
C ILE A 323 -7.51 2.38 6.29
N SER A 324 -6.59 3.07 6.97
CA SER A 324 -5.40 2.42 7.54
C SER A 324 -5.79 1.36 8.57
N ASN A 325 -6.75 1.64 9.45
CA ASN A 325 -7.26 0.64 10.39
C ASN A 325 -7.99 -0.52 9.69
N LEU A 326 -8.68 -0.24 8.59
CA LEU A 326 -9.33 -1.27 7.77
C LEU A 326 -8.31 -2.20 7.11
N ILE A 327 -7.23 -1.64 6.56
CA ILE A 327 -6.10 -2.41 6.03
C ILE A 327 -5.48 -3.28 7.12
N LEU A 328 -5.19 -2.71 8.30
CA LEU A 328 -4.65 -3.46 9.46
C LEU A 328 -5.58 -4.60 9.89
N TYR A 329 -6.89 -4.39 9.86
CA TYR A 329 -7.90 -5.41 10.13
C TYR A 329 -7.84 -6.56 9.11
N GLU A 330 -7.77 -6.25 7.81
CA GLU A 330 -7.73 -7.24 6.73
C GLU A 330 -6.45 -8.07 6.69
N ILE A 331 -5.31 -7.46 7.03
CA ILE A 331 -4.02 -8.17 7.11
C ILE A 331 -3.79 -8.85 8.47
N GLU A 332 -4.81 -8.82 9.33
CA GLU A 332 -4.79 -9.45 10.65
C GLU A 332 -3.63 -8.99 11.54
N TYR A 333 -3.29 -7.70 11.49
CA TYR A 333 -2.15 -7.13 12.20
C TYR A 333 -2.21 -7.39 13.72
N SER A 334 -3.39 -7.25 14.32
CA SER A 334 -3.58 -7.36 15.78
C SER A 334 -3.89 -8.78 16.29
N LYS A 335 -4.24 -9.74 15.42
CA LYS A 335 -4.44 -11.15 15.80
C LYS A 335 -3.09 -11.82 15.97
#